data_AF-A0AAV4VS19-F1
#
_entry.id   AF-A0AAV4VS19-F1
#
_cell.length_a   1.000
_cell.length_b   1.000
_cell.length_c   1.000
_cell.angle_alpha   90.00
_cell.angle_beta   90.00
_cell.angle_gamma   90.00
#
_symmetry.space_group_name_H-M   'P 1'
#
loop_
_entity.id
_entity.type
_entity.pdbx_description
1 polymer ?
#
loop_
_entity_poly.entity_id
_entity_poly.type
_entity_poly.pdbx_seq_one_letter_code
_entity_poly.pdbx_strand_id
1 'polypeptide(L)'
;MFQVLPGLYLGSFRDGKDSDQLRDNDITHIISIHDTAKEVVEDKKYLCIRVPDSPEENLSKYFSKCNDFIHDARTNGNVLVHW
;
A
#
# COMPACT_ATOMS: atom_id res chain seq x y z
N MET A 1 -11.36 3.31 2.75
CA MET A 1 -10.41 3.41 1.61
C MET A 1 -10.93 4.37 0.54
N PHE A 2 -10.07 5.11 -0.17
CA PHE A 2 -10.43 6.08 -1.22
C PHE A 2 -9.67 5.80 -2.52
N GLN A 3 -10.38 5.74 -3.65
CA GLN A 3 -9.77 5.53 -4.96
C GLN A 3 -9.22 6.83 -5.53
N VAL A 4 -7.90 6.90 -5.72
CA VAL A 4 -7.23 8.08 -6.30
C VAL A 4 -7.22 8.01 -7.82
N LEU A 5 -6.93 6.81 -8.34
CA LEU A 5 -6.89 6.51 -9.77
C LEU A 5 -7.43 5.09 -9.99
N PRO A 6 -7.79 4.73 -11.24
CA PRO A 6 -8.07 3.35 -11.60
C PRO A 6 -6.93 2.40 -11.18
N GLY A 7 -7.26 1.48 -10.26
CA GLY A 7 -6.34 0.52 -9.66
C GLY A 7 -5.41 1.03 -8.56
N LEU A 8 -5.58 2.27 -8.08
CA LEU A 8 -4.78 2.85 -6.99
C LEU A 8 -5.68 3.48 -5.92
N TYR A 9 -5.50 2.99 -4.70
CA TYR A 9 -6.28 3.37 -3.54
C TYR A 9 -5.38 3.90 -2.43
N LEU A 10 -5.88 4.89 -1.69
CA LEU A 10 -5.31 5.39 -0.45
C LEU A 10 -6.20 5.00 0.72
N GLY A 11 -5.59 4.64 1.85
CA GLY A 11 -6.32 4.30 3.06
C GLY A 11 -5.49 4.46 4.31
N SER A 12 -6.15 4.30 5.44
CA SER A 12 -5.52 4.20 6.75
C SER A 12 -5.06 2.76 7.02
N PHE A 13 -4.24 2.59 8.05
CA PHE A 13 -3.93 1.27 8.62
C PHE A 13 -5.16 0.38 8.89
N ARG A 14 -6.33 0.95 9.22
CA ARG A 14 -7.56 0.17 9.41
C ARG A 14 -8.07 -0.42 8.10
N ASP A 15 -8.04 0.37 7.04
CA ASP A 15 -8.45 -0.07 5.70
C ASP A 15 -7.53 -1.18 5.18
N GLY A 16 -6.23 -1.14 5.51
CA GLY A 16 -5.26 -2.19 5.19
C GLY A 16 -5.50 -3.54 5.89
N LYS A 17 -6.39 -3.59 6.89
CA LYS A 17 -6.77 -4.81 7.61
C LYS A 17 -8.21 -5.26 7.35
N ASP A 18 -8.98 -4.44 6.66
CA ASP A 18 -10.38 -4.69 6.39
C ASP A 18 -10.50 -5.62 5.17
N SER A 19 -10.57 -6.93 5.42
CA SER A 19 -10.64 -7.95 4.38
C SER A 19 -11.82 -7.77 3.44
N ASP A 20 -12.95 -7.23 3.92
CA ASP A 20 -14.13 -7.00 3.08
C ASP A 20 -13.87 -5.84 2.12
N GLN A 21 -13.36 -4.70 2.61
CA GLN A 21 -12.99 -3.58 1.73
C GLN A 21 -11.90 -3.96 0.72
N LEU A 22 -10.90 -4.74 1.13
CA LEU A 22 -9.84 -5.22 0.24
C LEU A 22 -10.40 -6.13 -0.86
N ARG A 23 -11.32 -7.03 -0.53
CA ARG A 23 -11.97 -7.91 -1.51
C ARG A 23 -12.89 -7.14 -2.44
N ASP A 24 -13.72 -6.25 -1.90
CA ASP A 24 -14.72 -5.50 -2.68
C ASP A 24 -14.08 -4.55 -3.70
N ASN A 25 -12.82 -4.17 -3.48
CA ASN A 25 -12.03 -3.34 -4.40
C ASN A 25 -10.92 -4.13 -5.10
N ASP A 26 -10.97 -5.46 -5.11
CA ASP A 26 -10.00 -6.34 -5.78
C ASP A 26 -8.52 -6.00 -5.48
N ILE A 27 -8.24 -5.61 -4.24
CA ILE A 27 -6.88 -5.28 -3.80
C ILE A 27 -6.06 -6.57 -3.76
N THR A 28 -4.96 -6.56 -4.51
CA THR A 28 -3.99 -7.66 -4.58
C THR A 28 -2.63 -7.27 -4.04
N HIS A 29 -2.34 -5.97 -4.03
CA HIS A 29 -1.06 -5.40 -3.62
C HIS A 29 -1.26 -4.33 -2.55
N ILE A 30 -0.39 -4.30 -1.53
CA ILE A 30 -0.48 -3.34 -0.42
C ILE A 30 0.90 -2.73 -0.17
N ILE A 31 0.97 -1.40 -0.13
CA ILE A 31 2.13 -0.65 0.35
C ILE A 31 1.81 -0.17 1.77
N SER A 32 2.63 -0.59 2.73
CA SER A 32 2.51 -0.19 4.14
C SER A 32 3.69 0.69 4.52
N ILE A 33 3.43 1.95 4.87
CA ILE A 33 4.46 2.95 5.20
C ILE A 33 4.28 3.39 6.65
N HIS A 34 4.89 2.66 7.59
CA HIS A 34 4.93 3.02 9.01
C HIS A 34 6.01 2.21 9.73
N ASP A 35 6.38 2.64 10.93
CA ASP A 35 7.40 2.03 11.81
C ASP A 35 7.26 0.51 11.99
N THR A 36 6.03 0.03 12.05
CA THR A 36 5.61 -1.34 12.33
C THR A 36 5.11 -2.09 11.10
N ALA A 37 5.45 -1.62 9.89
CA ALA A 37 5.00 -2.20 8.62
C ALA A 37 5.33 -3.70 8.54
N LYS A 38 4.27 -4.49 8.33
CA LYS A 38 4.30 -5.94 8.22
C LYS A 38 3.14 -6.43 7.36
N GLU A 39 3.28 -7.66 6.87
CA GLU A 39 2.22 -8.38 6.17
C GLU A 39 1.16 -8.80 7.21
N VAL A 40 -0.10 -8.43 6.97
CA VAL A 40 -1.20 -8.69 7.92
C VAL A 40 -2.28 -9.59 7.31
N VAL A 41 -2.63 -9.33 6.05
CA VAL A 41 -3.63 -10.07 5.29
C VAL A 41 -2.92 -11.06 4.37
N GLU A 42 -3.30 -12.33 4.46
CA GLU A 42 -2.79 -13.39 3.57
C GLU A 42 -3.24 -13.18 2.12
N ASP A 43 -2.55 -13.80 1.16
CA ASP A 43 -2.89 -13.72 -0.27
C ASP A 43 -2.87 -12.28 -0.85
N LYS A 44 -1.96 -11.46 -0.33
CA LYS A 44 -1.65 -10.12 -0.85
C LYS A 44 -0.13 -9.97 -0.97
N LYS A 45 0.32 -9.26 -2.00
CA LYS A 45 1.74 -8.88 -2.10
C LYS A 45 1.98 -7.59 -1.33
N TYR A 46 3.03 -7.54 -0.54
CA TYR A 46 3.35 -6.36 0.28
C TYR A 46 4.63 -5.66 -0.15
N LEU A 47 4.60 -4.34 -0.04
CA LEU A 47 5.78 -3.51 0.05
C LEU A 47 5.77 -2.79 1.40
N CYS A 48 6.52 -3.33 2.37
CA CYS A 48 6.65 -2.74 3.70
C CYS A 48 7.82 -1.75 3.72
N ILE A 49 7.53 -0.48 4.02
CA ILE A 49 8.51 0.60 4.17
C ILE A 49 8.46 1.05 5.62
N ARG A 50 9.48 0.65 6.39
CA ARG A 50 9.59 0.99 7.81
C ARG A 50 10.27 2.34 7.97
N VAL A 51 9.46 3.38 8.02
CA VAL A 51 9.90 4.76 8.15
C VAL A 51 9.00 5.44 9.19
N PRO A 52 9.57 6.11 10.20
CA PRO A 52 8.79 6.90 11.15
C PRO A 52 8.22 8.15 10.47
N ASP A 53 7.08 8.63 10.96
CA ASP A 53 6.48 9.89 10.50
C ASP A 53 7.25 11.07 11.10
N SER A 54 8.43 11.36 10.52
CA SER A 54 9.28 12.48 10.89
C SER A 54 9.67 13.29 9.64
N PRO A 55 9.74 14.64 9.74
CA PRO A 55 10.24 15.49 8.65
C PRO A 55 11.71 15.22 8.30
N GLU A 56 12.50 14.55 9.16
CA GLU A 56 13.89 14.19 8.85
C GLU A 56 13.99 12.99 7.90
N GLU A 57 12.92 12.21 7.74
CA GLU A 57 12.95 10.99 6.94
C GLU A 57 12.85 11.28 5.43
N ASN A 58 13.87 10.81 4.71
CA ASN A 58 13.89 10.94 3.26
C ASN A 58 13.05 9.84 2.60
N LEU A 59 11.78 10.14 2.32
CA LEU A 59 10.88 9.26 1.57
C LEU A 59 11.25 9.12 0.09
N SER A 60 11.97 10.09 -0.48
CA SER A 60 12.31 10.12 -1.91
C SER A 60 13.13 8.90 -2.33
N LYS A 61 13.92 8.32 -1.41
CA LYS A 61 14.70 7.09 -1.66
C LYS A 61 13.82 5.88 -1.98
N TYR A 62 12.53 5.90 -1.62
CA TYR A 62 11.58 4.83 -1.89
C TYR A 62 10.71 5.08 -3.12
N PHE A 63 10.72 6.29 -3.71
CA PHE A 63 9.81 6.63 -4.81
C PHE A 63 9.95 5.71 -6.00
N SER A 64 11.18 5.38 -6.42
CA SER A 64 11.40 4.43 -7.52
C SER A 64 10.77 3.07 -7.21
N LYS A 65 11.05 2.52 -6.03
CA LYS A 65 10.55 1.21 -5.59
C LYS A 65 9.02 1.19 -5.47
N CYS A 66 8.42 2.25 -4.92
CA CYS A 66 6.96 2.39 -4.82
C CYS A 66 6.33 2.50 -6.20
N ASN A 67 6.91 3.28 -7.12
CA ASN A 67 6.40 3.45 -8.47
C ASN A 67 6.42 2.14 -9.24
N ASP A 68 7.53 1.39 -9.18
CA ASP A 68 7.65 0.09 -9.84
C ASP A 68 6.61 -0.91 -9.30
N PHE A 69 6.41 -0.92 -7.97
CA PHE A 69 5.42 -1.77 -7.32
C PHE A 69 3.97 -1.38 -7.67
N ILE A 70 3.64 -0.09 -7.68
CA ILE A 70 2.33 0.40 -8.10
C ILE A 70 2.08 0.06 -9.57
N HIS A 71 3.11 0.19 -10.42
CA HIS A 71 2.98 -0.12 -11.83
C HIS A 71 2.70 -1.60 -12.09
N ASP A 72 3.46 -2.51 -11.46
CA ASP A 72 3.22 -3.96 -11.55
C ASP A 72 1.88 -4.38 -10.94
N ALA A 73 1.46 -3.71 -9.87
CA ALA A 73 0.17 -3.98 -9.26
C ALA A 73 -0.97 -3.62 -10.21
N ARG A 74 -0.91 -2.44 -10.84
CA ARG A 74 -1.99 -1.92 -11.72
C ARG A 74 -2.14 -2.70 -13.02
N THR A 75 -1.14 -3.46 -13.45
CA THR A 75 -1.27 -4.33 -14.65
C THR A 75 -1.96 -5.65 -14.34
N ASN A 76 -1.96 -6.09 -13.07
CA ASN A 76 -2.46 -7.40 -12.64
C ASN A 76 -3.58 -7.34 -11.57
N GLY A 77 -3.97 -6.15 -11.12
CA GLY A 77 -4.99 -5.94 -10.10
C GLY A 77 -4.95 -4.51 -9.53
N ASN A 78 -5.32 -4.37 -8.26
CA ASN A 78 -5.37 -3.07 -7.59
C ASN A 78 -4.39 -2.99 -6.41
N VAL A 79 -3.87 -1.78 -6.16
CA VAL A 79 -2.96 -1.48 -5.05
C VAL A 79 -3.59 -0.53 -4.04
N LEU A 80 -3.43 -0.86 -2.76
CA LEU A 80 -3.69 0.03 -1.63
C LEU A 80 -2.38 0.57 -1.08
N VAL A 81 -2.29 1.89 -0.91
CA VAL A 81 -1.21 2.54 -0.17
C VAL A 81 -1.78 3.06 1.16
N HIS A 82 -1.18 2.65 2.28
CA HIS A 82 -1.60 3.11 3.60
C HIS A 82 -0.41 3.44 4.52
N TRP A 83 -0.72 4.23 5.55
CA TRP A 83 0.15 4.60 6.66
C TRP A 83 -0.48 4.17 7.99
#